data_AF-A0A1N6ISY5-F1
#
_entry.id   AF-A0A1N6ISY5-F1
#
_cell.length_a   1.000
_cell.length_b   1.000
_cell.length_c   1.000
_cell.angle_alpha   90.00
_cell.angle_beta   90.00
_cell.angle_gamma   90.00
#
_symmetry.space_group_name_H-M   'P 1'
#
loop_
_entity.id
_entity.type
_entity.pdbx_description
1 polymer ?
#
loop_
_entity_poly.entity_id
_entity_poly.type
_entity_poly.pdbx_seq_one_letter_code
_entity_poly.pdbx_strand_id
1 'polypeptide(L)'
;MTDLVTALSSQTGIDGEMVKKGLGTLLTFLQKSLPPDLFSKLQAAIPGASELLSAHEPEPGGTGSGLLGMVTGLAGKLFGSHAEHGPHLLTGLSHAGFSAEQIEKFLPQAFEQLKAILPAELLKQVKEALPTLATPAEASDG
;
A
#
# COMPACT_ATOMS: atom_id res chain seq x y z
N MET A 1 6.42 -15.80 12.54
CA MET A 1 7.05 -15.26 11.32
C MET A 1 6.36 -15.97 10.16
N THR A 2 5.39 -15.46 9.40
CA THR A 2 4.90 -14.11 9.13
C THR A 2 3.37 -14.20 9.16
N ASP A 3 2.76 -13.88 10.31
CA ASP A 3 1.35 -14.19 10.57
C ASP A 3 0.41 -13.54 9.54
N LEU A 4 0.71 -12.30 9.15
CA LEU A 4 -0.04 -11.55 8.14
C LEU A 4 -0.02 -12.20 6.75
N VAL A 5 1.16 -12.65 6.30
CA VAL A 5 1.30 -13.25 4.97
C VAL A 5 0.59 -14.59 4.94
N THR A 6 0.77 -15.41 5.97
CA THR A 6 0.11 -16.72 6.09
C THR A 6 -1.40 -16.58 6.24
N ALA A 7 -1.88 -15.62 7.05
CA ALA A 7 -3.30 -15.36 7.24
C ALA A 7 -3.96 -14.84 5.96
N LEU A 8 -3.35 -13.90 5.26
CA LEU A 8 -3.89 -13.39 4.00
C LEU A 8 -3.83 -14.44 2.90
N SER A 9 -2.73 -15.19 2.79
CA SER A 9 -2.61 -16.28 1.82
C SER A 9 -3.69 -17.35 2.04
N SER A 10 -3.93 -17.75 3.29
CA SER A 10 -4.94 -18.75 3.63
C SER A 10 -6.37 -18.24 3.40
N GLN A 11 -6.65 -16.96 3.68
CA GLN A 11 -7.99 -16.38 3.54
C GLN A 11 -8.34 -16.01 2.09
N THR A 12 -7.35 -15.56 1.31
CA THR A 12 -7.55 -15.10 -0.07
C THR A 12 -7.24 -16.16 -1.12
N GLY A 13 -6.52 -17.23 -0.75
CA GLY A 13 -6.01 -18.23 -1.68
C GLY A 13 -4.85 -17.73 -2.55
N ILE A 14 -4.26 -16.58 -2.22
CA ILE A 14 -3.13 -15.98 -2.95
C ILE A 14 -1.81 -16.55 -2.42
N ASP A 15 -0.84 -16.80 -3.30
CA ASP A 15 0.48 -17.27 -2.91
C ASP A 15 1.16 -16.36 -1.88
N GLY A 16 1.83 -16.97 -0.89
CA GLY A 16 2.51 -16.23 0.16
C GLY A 16 3.55 -15.24 -0.37
N GLU A 17 4.25 -15.58 -1.45
CA GLU A 17 5.18 -14.66 -2.11
C GLU A 17 4.48 -13.47 -2.78
N MET A 18 3.34 -13.70 -3.43
CA MET A 18 2.53 -12.61 -3.99
C MET A 18 2.01 -11.71 -2.87
N VAL A 19 1.43 -12.30 -1.81
CA VAL A 19 0.95 -11.57 -0.62
C VAL A 19 2.07 -10.73 -0.02
N LYS A 20 3.29 -11.27 0.11
CA LYS A 20 4.45 -10.54 0.62
C LYS A 20 4.77 -9.31 -0.24
N LYS A 21 4.84 -9.48 -1.56
CA LYS A 21 5.07 -8.38 -2.51
C LYS A 21 3.95 -7.34 -2.46
N GLY A 22 2.69 -7.79 -2.40
CA GLY A 22 1.53 -6.91 -2.35
C GLY A 22 1.46 -6.09 -1.07
N LEU A 23 1.79 -6.69 0.07
CA LEU A 23 1.91 -5.97 1.34
C LEU A 23 3.05 -4.95 1.30
N GLY A 24 4.20 -5.30 0.73
CA GLY A 24 5.29 -4.36 0.55
C GLY A 24 4.93 -3.18 -0.37
N THR A 25 4.19 -3.43 -1.45
CA THR A 25 3.63 -2.37 -2.32
C THR A 25 2.68 -1.46 -1.53
N LEU A 26 1.76 -2.05 -0.75
CA LEU A 26 0.80 -1.31 0.07
C LEU A 26 1.52 -0.45 1.14
N LEU A 27 2.50 -1.01 1.83
CA LEU A 27 3.30 -0.29 2.83
C LEU A 27 4.12 0.83 2.21
N THR A 28 4.73 0.61 1.05
CA THR A 28 5.48 1.64 0.31
C THR A 28 4.58 2.79 -0.10
N PHE A 29 3.36 2.49 -0.54
CA PHE A 29 2.39 3.52 -0.84
C PHE A 29 2.00 4.29 0.42
N LEU A 30 1.71 3.60 1.53
CA LEU A 30 1.42 4.25 2.82
C LEU A 30 2.59 5.12 3.27
N GLN A 31 3.84 4.69 3.07
CA GLN A 31 5.03 5.49 3.38
C GLN A 31 5.10 6.80 2.58
N LYS A 32 4.69 6.78 1.31
CA LYS A 32 4.68 7.95 0.43
C LYS A 32 3.50 8.88 0.71
N SER A 33 2.39 8.30 1.13
CA SER A 33 1.13 8.99 1.37
C SER A 33 1.00 9.53 2.80
N LEU A 34 1.65 8.89 3.77
CA LEU A 34 1.61 9.28 5.18
C LEU A 34 2.88 10.05 5.55
N PRO A 35 2.79 10.96 6.54
CA PRO A 35 3.98 11.59 7.08
C PRO A 35 4.93 10.56 7.71
N PRO A 36 6.26 10.76 7.62
CA PRO A 36 7.26 9.77 8.03
C PRO A 36 7.17 9.38 9.51
N ASP A 37 6.73 10.30 10.36
CA ASP A 37 6.50 10.10 11.78
C ASP A 37 5.36 9.10 12.04
N LEU A 38 4.26 9.25 11.28
CA LEU A 38 3.07 8.40 11.36
C LEU A 38 3.35 7.03 10.74
N PHE A 39 4.04 7.01 9.60
CA PHE A 39 4.46 5.77 8.97
C PHE A 39 5.40 4.95 9.87
N SER A 40 6.35 5.59 10.57
CA SER A 40 7.22 4.89 11.53
C SER A 40 6.42 4.21 12.64
N LYS A 41 5.39 4.88 13.17
CA LYS A 41 4.49 4.28 14.18
C LYS A 41 3.69 3.11 13.62
N LEU A 42 3.21 3.23 12.37
CA LEU A 42 2.50 2.16 11.67
C LEU A 42 3.42 0.96 11.40
N GLN A 43 4.64 1.19 10.93
CA GLN A 43 5.66 0.17 10.71
C GLN A 43 6.02 -0.56 12.02
N ALA A 44 6.14 0.19 13.12
CA ALA A 44 6.40 -0.39 14.44
C ALA A 44 5.24 -1.24 14.96
N ALA A 45 3.99 -0.90 14.60
CA ALA A 45 2.80 -1.66 14.98
C ALA A 45 2.65 -2.94 14.13
N ILE A 46 3.07 -2.93 12.87
CA ILE A 46 2.91 -4.06 11.96
C ILE A 46 4.08 -5.06 12.11
N PRO A 47 3.83 -6.30 12.57
CA PRO A 47 4.89 -7.28 12.74
C PRO A 47 5.46 -7.72 11.39
N GLY A 48 6.77 -7.54 11.22
CA GLY A 48 7.46 -7.85 9.96
C GLY A 48 7.31 -6.79 8.86
N ALA A 49 6.82 -5.59 9.18
CA ALA A 49 6.69 -4.50 8.21
C ALA A 49 8.00 -4.19 7.47
N SER A 50 9.13 -4.20 8.18
CA SER A 50 10.45 -4.00 7.57
C SER A 50 10.78 -5.10 6.55
N GLU A 51 10.46 -6.37 6.83
CA GLU A 51 10.69 -7.47 5.88
C GLU A 51 9.77 -7.39 4.66
N LEU A 52 8.54 -6.90 4.85
CA LEU A 52 7.57 -6.70 3.77
C LEU A 52 8.01 -5.55 2.86
N LEU A 53 8.48 -4.44 3.44
CA LEU A 53 9.07 -3.33 2.71
C LEU A 53 10.30 -3.81 1.94
N SER A 54 11.23 -4.52 2.58
CA SER A 54 12.41 -5.07 1.90
C SER A 54 12.11 -6.14 0.86
N ALA A 55 10.94 -6.79 0.91
CA ALA A 55 10.49 -7.67 -0.16
C ALA A 55 9.94 -6.92 -1.38
N HIS A 56 9.57 -5.64 -1.22
CA HIS A 56 9.18 -4.74 -2.30
C HIS A 56 10.33 -3.85 -2.76
N GLU A 57 11.36 -3.62 -1.94
CA GLU A 57 12.57 -2.92 -2.35
C GLU A 57 13.11 -3.57 -3.63
N PRO A 58 13.17 -2.83 -4.76
CA PRO A 58 13.96 -3.29 -5.89
C PRO A 58 15.40 -3.31 -5.39
N GLU A 59 15.95 -4.50 -5.19
CA GLU A 59 17.34 -4.85 -4.85
C GLU A 59 18.24 -3.69 -4.35
N PRO A 60 18.83 -3.76 -3.14
CA PRO A 60 19.78 -2.76 -2.66
C PRO A 60 21.08 -2.83 -3.49
N GLY A 61 21.10 -2.16 -4.65
CA GLY A 61 22.20 -2.24 -5.60
C GLY A 61 22.10 -1.37 -6.85
N GLY A 62 21.16 -0.41 -6.90
CA GLY A 62 20.98 0.42 -8.09
C GLY A 62 21.01 1.92 -7.80
N THR A 63 22.18 2.54 -7.90
CA THR A 63 22.31 3.96 -8.26
C THR A 63 21.39 4.25 -9.45
N GLY A 64 20.26 4.91 -9.19
CA GLY A 64 19.17 5.02 -10.16
C GLY A 64 18.40 6.33 -10.08
N SER A 65 19.03 7.39 -9.60
CA SER A 65 18.66 8.78 -9.93
C SER A 65 18.77 8.96 -11.45
N GLY A 66 17.78 8.49 -12.22
CA GLY A 66 17.84 8.58 -13.68
C GLY A 66 16.64 8.00 -14.41
N LEU A 67 16.17 6.80 -14.06
CA LEU A 67 15.15 6.09 -14.88
C LEU A 67 13.74 6.13 -14.29
N LEU A 68 13.59 6.23 -12.96
CA LEU A 68 12.29 6.46 -12.32
C LEU A 68 11.70 7.83 -12.70
N GLY A 69 12.56 8.85 -12.89
CA GLY A 69 12.11 10.17 -13.37
C GLY A 69 11.57 10.17 -14.80
N MET A 70 11.99 9.23 -15.65
CA MET A 70 11.54 9.16 -17.04
C MET A 70 10.17 8.49 -17.18
N VAL A 71 9.87 7.48 -16.34
CA VAL A 71 8.54 6.84 -16.31
C VAL A 71 7.51 7.76 -15.65
N THR A 72 7.87 8.48 -14.58
CA THR A 72 7.01 9.50 -13.96
C THR A 72 6.70 10.65 -14.95
N GLY A 73 7.65 11.01 -15.81
CA GLY A 73 7.46 12.06 -16.82
C GLY A 73 6.49 11.72 -17.97
N LEU A 74 6.24 10.43 -18.23
CA LEU A 74 5.30 9.99 -19.28
C LEU A 74 3.93 9.60 -18.69
N ALA A 75 3.89 9.02 -17.49
CA ALA A 75 2.64 8.74 -16.77
C ALA A 75 1.89 10.05 -16.41
N GLY A 76 2.62 11.12 -16.05
CA GLY A 76 2.05 12.43 -15.74
C GLY A 76 1.42 13.17 -16.94
N LYS A 77 1.59 12.68 -18.18
CA LYS A 77 1.02 13.30 -19.38
C LYS A 77 -0.24 12.61 -19.91
N LEU A 78 -0.49 11.35 -19.55
CA LEU A 78 -1.64 10.58 -20.04
C LEU A 78 -2.76 10.42 -19.01
N PHE A 79 -2.51 10.66 -17.73
CA PHE A 79 -3.46 10.41 -16.66
C PHE A 79 -3.62 11.65 -15.78
N GLY A 80 -4.47 12.58 -16.24
CA GLY A 80 -4.73 13.86 -15.58
C GLY A 80 -5.36 13.72 -14.18
N SER A 81 -4.66 14.29 -13.20
CA SER A 81 -5.14 15.21 -12.16
C SER A 81 -6.39 14.94 -11.30
N HIS A 82 -6.94 13.73 -11.16
CA HIS A 82 -8.01 13.53 -10.14
C HIS A 82 -8.17 12.14 -9.51
N ALA A 83 -7.23 11.21 -9.69
CA ALA A 83 -7.22 9.94 -8.96
C ALA A 83 -5.85 9.80 -8.30
N GLU A 84 -5.56 10.68 -7.33
CA GLU A 84 -4.19 11.02 -6.97
C GLU A 84 -3.40 9.88 -6.29
N HIS A 85 -4.07 8.81 -5.82
CA HIS A 85 -3.40 7.80 -4.99
C HIS A 85 -3.91 6.35 -5.20
N GLY A 86 -5.15 6.12 -5.66
CA GLY A 86 -5.68 4.77 -5.93
C GLY A 86 -5.03 3.98 -7.08
N PRO A 87 -4.77 4.56 -8.27
CA PRO A 87 -4.28 3.80 -9.43
C PRO A 87 -2.82 3.36 -9.25
N HIS A 88 -2.02 4.08 -8.46
CA HIS A 88 -0.64 3.70 -8.16
C HIS A 88 -0.55 2.39 -7.37
N LEU A 89 -1.47 2.18 -6.42
CA LEU A 89 -1.58 0.91 -5.70
C LEU A 89 -1.96 -0.23 -6.63
N LEU A 90 -3.00 -0.03 -7.45
CA LEU A 90 -3.47 -1.04 -8.40
C LEU A 90 -2.35 -1.44 -9.37
N THR A 91 -1.66 -0.47 -9.96
CA THR A 91 -0.52 -0.74 -10.85
C THR A 91 0.61 -1.47 -10.14
N GLY A 92 0.95 -1.09 -8.90
CA GLY A 92 1.99 -1.76 -8.12
C GLY A 92 1.64 -3.21 -7.77
N LEU A 93 0.36 -3.50 -7.50
CA LEU A 93 -0.11 -4.85 -7.24
C LEU A 93 -0.18 -5.69 -8.52
N SER A 94 -0.64 -5.12 -9.64
CA SER A 94 -0.56 -5.79 -10.95
C SER A 94 0.87 -6.12 -11.34
N HIS A 95 1.82 -5.22 -11.09
CA HIS A 95 3.24 -5.47 -11.32
C HIS A 95 3.82 -6.56 -10.41
N ALA A 96 3.26 -6.71 -9.21
CA ALA A 96 3.57 -7.82 -8.30
C ALA A 96 2.96 -9.16 -8.73
N GLY A 97 2.14 -9.18 -9.80
CA GLY A 97 1.50 -10.37 -10.35
C GLY A 97 0.05 -10.58 -9.92
N PHE A 98 -0.58 -9.62 -9.23
CA PHE A 98 -1.97 -9.74 -8.82
C PHE A 98 -2.94 -9.46 -9.98
N SER A 99 -3.96 -10.32 -10.10
CA SER A 99 -5.11 -10.09 -10.97
C SER A 99 -6.13 -9.15 -10.31
N ALA A 100 -6.99 -8.49 -11.09
CA ALA A 100 -7.99 -7.56 -10.57
C ALA A 100 -8.86 -8.16 -9.45
N GLU A 101 -9.37 -9.39 -9.62
CA GLU A 101 -10.15 -10.09 -8.60
C GLU A 101 -9.35 -10.38 -7.32
N GLN A 102 -8.05 -10.68 -7.46
CA GLN A 102 -7.18 -10.90 -6.30
C GLN A 102 -6.94 -9.59 -5.56
N ILE A 103 -6.75 -8.48 -6.27
CA ILE A 103 -6.61 -7.16 -5.68
C ILE A 103 -7.87 -6.77 -4.90
N GLU A 104 -9.05 -7.00 -5.47
CA GLU A 104 -10.33 -6.72 -4.81
C GLU A 104 -10.57 -7.55 -3.54
N LYS A 105 -10.04 -8.77 -3.46
CA LYS A 105 -10.09 -9.59 -2.24
C LYS A 105 -8.96 -9.27 -1.27
N PHE A 106 -7.77 -9.03 -1.79
CA PHE A 106 -6.55 -8.79 -1.02
C PHE A 106 -6.58 -7.44 -0.31
N LEU A 107 -6.94 -6.36 -1.00
CA LEU A 107 -6.95 -5.01 -0.44
C LEU A 107 -7.81 -4.90 0.83
N PRO A 108 -9.11 -5.24 0.81
CA PRO A 108 -9.93 -5.14 2.01
C PRO A 108 -9.40 -6.05 3.11
N GLN A 109 -8.99 -7.28 2.81
CA GLN A 109 -8.42 -8.20 3.81
C GLN A 109 -7.12 -7.67 4.43
N ALA A 110 -6.21 -7.13 3.62
CA ALA A 110 -4.97 -6.51 4.10
C ALA A 110 -5.29 -5.30 4.99
N PHE A 111 -6.24 -4.44 4.58
CA PHE A 111 -6.70 -3.33 5.39
C PHE A 111 -7.37 -3.77 6.70
N GLU A 112 -8.17 -4.83 6.70
CA GLU A 112 -8.80 -5.38 7.89
C GLU A 112 -7.75 -5.91 8.87
N GLN A 113 -6.75 -6.63 8.38
CA GLN A 113 -5.64 -7.11 9.20
C GLN A 113 -4.80 -5.95 9.76
N LEU A 114 -4.53 -4.93 8.94
CA LEU A 114 -3.90 -3.71 9.42
C LEU A 114 -4.75 -3.04 10.51
N LYS A 115 -6.06 -2.89 10.32
CA LYS A 115 -6.97 -2.33 11.33
C LYS A 115 -7.02 -3.14 12.62
N ALA A 116 -6.94 -4.47 12.53
CA ALA A 116 -6.94 -5.34 13.70
C ALA A 116 -5.68 -5.17 14.56
N ILE A 117 -4.55 -4.83 13.93
CA ILE A 117 -3.25 -4.65 14.60
C ILE A 117 -3.03 -3.17 14.99
N LEU A 118 -3.51 -2.24 14.17
CA LEU A 118 -3.29 -0.82 14.37
C LEU A 118 -4.18 -0.26 15.49
N PRO A 119 -3.61 0.53 16.42
CA PRO A 119 -4.40 1.22 17.42
C PRO A 119 -5.35 2.23 16.77
N ALA A 120 -6.51 2.43 17.41
CA ALA A 120 -7.54 3.36 16.94
C ALA A 120 -7.02 4.79 16.71
N GLU A 121 -6.02 5.21 17.49
CA GLU A 121 -5.36 6.50 17.33
C GLU A 121 -4.60 6.60 15.99
N LEU A 122 -3.82 5.58 15.61
CA LEU A 122 -3.14 5.57 14.32
C LEU A 122 -4.13 5.49 13.17
N LEU A 123 -5.21 4.71 13.31
CA LEU A 123 -6.27 4.67 12.29
C LEU A 123 -6.90 6.04 12.06
N LYS A 124 -7.12 6.84 13.13
CA LYS A 124 -7.60 8.21 13.01
C LYS A 124 -6.61 9.07 12.25
N GLN A 125 -5.33 9.06 12.63
CA GLN A 125 -4.30 9.87 11.97
C GLN A 125 -4.10 9.46 10.50
N VAL A 126 -4.16 8.15 10.17
CA VAL A 126 -4.10 7.65 8.79
C VAL A 126 -5.28 8.19 7.98
N LYS A 127 -6.50 8.21 8.52
CA LYS A 127 -7.68 8.78 7.84
C LYS A 127 -7.56 10.29 7.63
N GLU A 128 -7.00 11.01 8.60
CA GLU A 128 -6.76 12.45 8.49
C GLU A 128 -5.69 12.77 7.44
N ALA A 129 -4.66 11.93 7.33
CA ALA A 129 -3.61 12.06 6.31
C ALA A 129 -4.07 11.57 4.92
N LEU A 130 -4.96 10.58 4.87
CA LEU A 130 -5.53 10.00 3.66
C LEU A 130 -7.05 10.10 3.66
N PRO A 131 -7.61 11.33 3.57
CA PRO A 131 -9.05 11.54 3.51
C PRO A 131 -9.67 10.91 2.26
N THR A 132 -8.87 10.56 1.25
CA THR A 132 -9.32 9.82 0.06
C THR A 132 -9.59 8.33 0.31
N LEU A 133 -8.98 7.72 1.33
CA LEU A 133 -9.24 6.34 1.74
C LEU A 133 -10.46 6.24 2.67
N ALA A 134 -10.74 7.32 3.38
CA ALA A 134 -11.96 7.52 4.14
C ALA A 134 -12.96 8.22 3.22
N THR A 135 -13.54 7.53 2.24
CA THR A 135 -14.66 8.14 1.51
C THR A 135 -15.69 8.69 2.50
N PRO A 136 -16.22 9.87 2.20
CA PRO A 136 -17.66 9.91 2.07
C PRO A 136 -18.06 10.64 0.80
N ALA A 137 -19.18 10.24 0.22
CA ALA A 137 -19.98 11.09 -0.67
C ALA A 137 -20.57 12.30 0.11
N GLU A 138 -19.81 12.95 0.98
CA GLU A 138 -20.25 13.97 1.93
C GLU A 138 -19.30 15.18 1.94
N ALA A 139 -18.90 15.61 0.74
CA ALA A 139 -18.32 16.93 0.49
C ALA A 139 -19.29 17.77 -0.37
N SER A 140 -20.58 17.72 -0.04
CA SER A 140 -21.66 18.43 -0.74
C SER A 140 -22.82 18.79 0.21
N ASP A 141 -22.58 19.57 1.27
CA ASP A 141 -23.63 20.42 1.87
C ASP A 141 -22.95 21.57 2.64
N GLY A 142 -23.21 22.81 2.21
CA GLY A 142 -22.68 24.05 2.79
C GLY A 142 -22.36 25.11 1.74
#